data_AF-A0A538EWB6-F1
#
_entry.id   AF-A0A538EWB6-F1
#
_cell.length_a   1.000
_cell.length_b   1.000
_cell.length_c   1.000
_cell.angle_alpha   90.00
_cell.angle_beta   90.00
_cell.angle_gamma   90.00
#
_symmetry.space_group_name_H-M   'P 1'
#
loop_
_entity.id
_entity.type
_entity.pdbx_description
1 polymer ?
#
loop_
_entity_poly.entity_id
_entity_poly.type
_entity_poly.pdbx_seq_one_letter_code
_entity_poly.pdbx_strand_id
1 'polypeptide(L)'
;MGTARGWLVGIVAAAGVVALVAVGAGVAGARTGGARHAGPQAAASGPASATWAPPPANATFDYQIGEAYQSAAGVRVVSRDHDASPARGLYNICYVNGYQSQSEAAGWWKAKHSDLLLHHNGSLVVDGDWNEILLDVGTAAKRAALAQIVGALAYAKLLVEHAHAKGLAIAQKNTVELADAGRALGFDFAIAEECANYDECDGYTSAYGNHVIVVEYDAAHFRKACQGYGASLSIVRRDRDVSAPGSSTYVYRSC
;
A
#
# COMPACT_ATOMS: atom_id res chain seq x y z
N MET A 1 -18.43 39.32 3.46
CA MET A 1 -19.30 38.70 2.44
C MET A 1 -18.38 37.98 1.45
N GLY A 2 -18.16 36.69 1.70
CA GLY A 2 -17.34 35.82 0.84
C GLY A 2 -18.24 35.09 -0.15
N THR A 3 -17.89 35.12 -1.43
CA THR A 3 -18.53 34.33 -2.47
C THR A 3 -17.67 33.13 -2.80
N ALA A 4 -18.21 31.95 -2.51
CA ALA A 4 -17.66 30.67 -2.92
C ALA A 4 -17.76 30.49 -4.45
N ARG A 5 -16.66 30.03 -5.06
CA ARG A 5 -16.57 29.32 -6.35
C ARG A 5 -15.39 28.37 -6.16
N GLY A 6 -15.55 27.06 -5.99
CA GLY A 6 -16.28 26.15 -6.86
C GLY A 6 -15.33 25.66 -7.95
N TRP A 7 -14.40 24.76 -7.61
CA TRP A 7 -13.68 23.91 -8.58
C TRP A 7 -13.61 22.48 -8.02
N LEU A 8 -14.57 21.69 -8.50
CA LEU A 8 -14.56 20.23 -8.54
C LEU A 8 -13.90 19.82 -9.86
N VAL A 9 -12.75 19.14 -9.80
CA VAL A 9 -12.15 18.26 -10.82
C VAL A 9 -11.17 17.38 -10.01
N GLY A 10 -11.28 16.07 -9.80
CA GLY A 10 -11.96 15.00 -10.52
C GLY A 10 -11.00 14.36 -11.53
N ILE A 11 -10.64 13.07 -11.35
CA ILE A 11 -9.89 12.13 -12.24
C ILE A 11 -8.54 11.72 -11.63
N VAL A 12 -8.42 10.55 -10.97
CA VAL A 12 -8.41 9.13 -11.42
C VAL A 12 -6.99 8.63 -11.73
N ALA A 13 -6.66 7.51 -11.05
CA ALA A 13 -5.67 6.49 -11.38
C ALA A 13 -4.18 6.89 -11.44
N ALA A 14 -3.52 6.85 -10.29
CA ALA A 14 -2.15 6.34 -10.27
C ALA A 14 -2.21 4.81 -10.22
N ALA A 15 -2.38 4.21 -11.41
CA ALA A 15 -2.05 2.80 -11.65
C ALA A 15 -0.52 2.66 -11.57
N GLY A 16 -0.02 2.51 -10.36
CA GLY A 16 1.32 2.07 -10.06
C GLY A 16 1.22 0.93 -9.07
N VAL A 17 1.80 -0.23 -9.40
CA VAL A 17 2.05 -1.28 -8.41
C VAL A 17 2.98 -0.66 -7.38
N VAL A 18 2.51 -0.31 -6.20
CA VAL A 18 3.37 0.08 -5.09
C VAL A 18 3.54 -1.16 -4.21
N ALA A 19 4.77 -1.56 -3.92
CA ALA A 19 5.01 -2.65 -2.99
C ALA A 19 5.06 -2.09 -1.57
N LEU A 20 4.10 -2.46 -0.71
CA LEU A 20 4.17 -2.14 0.72
C LEU A 20 4.81 -3.31 1.47
N VAL A 21 5.76 -3.02 2.35
CA VAL A 21 6.46 -4.04 3.16
C VAL A 21 5.79 -4.14 4.53
N ALA A 22 5.39 -5.33 4.96
CA ALA A 22 4.80 -5.53 6.28
C ALA A 22 5.83 -5.98 7.32
N VAL A 23 5.79 -5.37 8.51
CA VAL A 23 6.60 -5.74 9.67
C VAL A 23 5.83 -6.72 10.56
N GLY A 24 6.32 -7.96 10.65
CA GLY A 24 5.78 -8.98 11.55
C GLY A 24 5.92 -8.60 13.03
N ALA A 25 4.94 -9.03 13.84
CA ALA A 25 4.82 -8.66 15.24
C ALA A 25 5.99 -9.20 16.10
N GLY A 26 6.98 -8.35 16.40
CA GLY A 26 8.01 -8.62 17.39
C GLY A 26 7.52 -8.29 18.81
N VAL A 27 7.26 -9.31 19.63
CA VAL A 27 7.17 -9.14 21.09
C VAL A 27 8.59 -8.96 21.65
N ALA A 28 8.94 -7.73 22.01
CA ALA A 28 10.19 -7.44 22.70
C ALA A 28 10.13 -7.92 24.16
N GLY A 29 10.64 -9.12 24.43
CA GLY A 29 10.87 -9.62 25.78
C GLY A 29 12.15 -9.02 26.38
N ALA A 30 12.00 -8.14 27.37
CA ALA A 30 13.12 -7.66 28.17
C ALA A 30 13.68 -8.81 29.03
N ARG A 31 14.99 -9.09 28.93
CA ARG A 31 15.69 -10.02 29.84
C ARG A 31 16.47 -9.22 30.89
N THR A 32 16.11 -9.39 32.15
CA THR A 32 16.98 -9.12 33.30
C THR A 32 17.80 -10.37 33.61
N GLY A 33 19.10 -10.19 33.86
CA GLY A 33 20.07 -11.26 33.96
C GLY A 33 20.08 -12.01 35.30
N GLY A 34 20.78 -13.16 35.31
CA GLY A 34 21.16 -13.83 36.56
C GLY A 34 21.56 -15.30 36.43
N ALA A 35 22.88 -15.53 36.48
CA ALA A 35 23.60 -16.73 36.94
C ALA A 35 23.63 -18.04 36.10
N ARG A 36 24.85 -18.57 36.01
CA ARG A 36 25.32 -19.73 35.23
C ARG A 36 25.17 -21.01 36.03
N HIS A 37 24.69 -22.10 35.43
CA HIS A 37 25.00 -23.50 35.79
C HIS A 37 25.11 -24.32 34.49
N ALA A 38 26.22 -25.06 34.34
CA ALA A 38 26.53 -25.86 33.16
C ALA A 38 25.80 -27.21 33.22
N GLY A 39 24.82 -27.39 32.34
CA GLY A 39 24.14 -28.66 32.04
C GLY A 39 24.36 -29.07 30.58
N PRO A 40 23.99 -30.31 30.20
CA PRO A 40 24.34 -30.90 28.90
C PRO A 40 23.84 -30.03 27.74
N GLN A 41 24.69 -29.83 26.72
CA GLN A 41 24.34 -29.07 25.51
C GLN A 41 23.17 -29.76 24.79
N ALA A 42 21.95 -29.30 25.07
CA ALA A 42 20.85 -29.39 24.14
C ALA A 42 21.30 -28.67 22.87
N ALA A 43 21.18 -29.35 21.72
CA ALA A 43 21.40 -28.74 20.42
C ALA A 43 20.65 -27.42 20.38
N ALA A 44 21.40 -26.32 20.21
CA ALA A 44 20.81 -25.01 20.10
C ALA A 44 19.94 -25.02 18.84
N SER A 45 18.63 -25.12 19.03
CA SER A 45 17.67 -24.71 18.02
C SER A 45 18.03 -23.26 17.70
N GLY A 46 18.63 -23.03 16.53
CA GLY A 46 18.77 -21.68 16.00
C GLY A 46 17.40 -21.00 16.03
N PRO A 47 17.33 -19.66 16.13
CA PRO A 47 16.05 -18.98 16.04
C PRO A 47 15.33 -19.50 14.81
N ALA A 48 14.11 -20.03 15.00
CA ALA A 48 13.25 -20.40 13.90
C ALA A 48 13.21 -19.19 12.96
N SER A 49 13.57 -19.40 11.68
CA SER A 49 13.44 -18.38 10.65
C SER A 49 12.07 -17.74 10.83
N ALA A 50 12.03 -16.43 11.04
CA ALA A 50 10.76 -15.72 11.19
C ALA A 50 9.92 -16.03 9.96
N THR A 51 8.90 -16.87 10.12
CA THR A 51 7.93 -17.13 9.07
C THR A 51 7.10 -15.86 8.95
N TRP A 52 7.21 -15.18 7.81
CA TRP A 52 6.29 -14.10 7.49
C TRP A 52 4.90 -14.68 7.22
N ALA A 53 3.87 -13.89 7.51
CA ALA A 53 2.50 -14.20 7.19
C ALA A 53 1.80 -12.90 6.79
N PRO A 54 0.85 -12.92 5.85
CA PRO A 54 0.03 -11.75 5.56
C PRO A 54 -0.75 -11.29 6.82
N PRO A 55 -1.27 -10.05 6.84
CA PRO A 55 -2.20 -9.63 7.88
C PRO A 55 -3.38 -10.61 8.00
N PRO A 56 -3.96 -10.80 9.21
CA PRO A 56 -5.16 -11.61 9.35
C PRO A 56 -6.26 -11.08 8.43
N ALA A 57 -6.91 -11.98 7.69
CA ALA A 57 -8.06 -11.62 6.86
C ALA A 57 -9.24 -11.11 7.71
N ASN A 58 -10.06 -10.23 7.13
CA ASN A 58 -11.16 -9.55 7.81
C ASN A 58 -10.78 -8.95 9.19
N ALA A 59 -9.59 -8.36 9.27
CA ALA A 59 -9.14 -7.70 10.47
C ALA A 59 -9.49 -6.22 10.39
N THR A 60 -9.92 -5.62 11.51
CA THR A 60 -10.14 -4.18 11.56
C THR A 60 -8.82 -3.46 11.27
N PHE A 61 -8.81 -2.74 10.14
CA PHE A 61 -7.64 -2.07 9.57
C PHE A 61 -7.74 -0.55 9.71
N ASP A 62 -6.63 0.10 10.03
CA ASP A 62 -6.51 1.56 10.08
C ASP A 62 -5.37 2.05 9.18
N TYR A 63 -5.73 2.92 8.23
CA TYR A 63 -4.80 3.45 7.24
C TYR A 63 -4.28 4.81 7.72
N GLN A 64 -3.03 4.83 8.18
CA GLN A 64 -2.37 5.91 8.91
C GLN A 64 -1.10 6.37 8.19
N ILE A 65 -1.13 6.45 6.86
CA ILE A 65 0.04 6.88 6.07
C ILE A 65 0.25 8.40 6.06
N GLY A 66 -0.80 9.20 6.30
CA GLY A 66 -0.68 10.66 6.41
C GLY A 66 -0.04 11.12 7.72
N GLU A 67 -0.35 10.44 8.82
CA GLU A 67 0.25 10.66 10.14
C GLU A 67 -0.04 9.47 11.05
N ALA A 68 0.92 9.08 11.89
CA ALA A 68 0.74 8.01 12.86
C ALA A 68 0.02 8.51 14.13
N TYR A 69 -1.06 7.84 14.53
CA TYR A 69 -1.82 8.15 15.74
C TYR A 69 -2.27 6.89 16.49
N GLN A 70 -2.68 7.04 17.75
CA GLN A 70 -3.21 5.93 18.53
C GLN A 70 -4.51 5.40 17.91
N SER A 71 -4.50 4.16 17.45
CA SER A 71 -5.65 3.52 16.83
C SER A 71 -6.81 3.32 17.81
N ALA A 72 -8.02 3.33 17.27
CA ALA A 72 -9.23 3.04 18.02
C ALA A 72 -9.21 1.61 18.60
N ALA A 73 -9.98 1.38 19.67
CA ALA A 73 -10.14 0.05 20.24
C ALA A 73 -10.68 -0.93 19.19
N GLY A 74 -10.11 -2.14 19.15
CA GLY A 74 -10.49 -3.19 18.21
C GLY A 74 -9.70 -3.20 16.90
N VAL A 75 -8.94 -2.15 16.57
CA VAL A 75 -8.00 -2.18 15.43
C VAL A 75 -6.94 -3.27 15.66
N ARG A 76 -6.65 -4.04 14.61
CA ARG A 76 -5.70 -5.17 14.65
C ARG A 76 -4.54 -4.99 13.68
N VAL A 77 -4.76 -4.26 12.58
CA VAL A 77 -3.77 -4.03 11.52
C VAL A 77 -3.69 -2.53 11.26
N VAL A 78 -2.49 -2.00 11.11
CA VAL A 78 -2.27 -0.61 10.70
C VAL A 78 -1.30 -0.54 9.54
N SER A 79 -1.48 0.43 8.65
CA SER A 79 -0.45 0.82 7.69
C SER A 79 0.00 2.23 7.98
N ARG A 80 1.31 2.44 8.16
CA ARG A 80 1.94 3.72 8.48
C ARG A 80 3.07 4.02 7.50
N ASP A 81 3.43 5.29 7.39
CA ASP A 81 4.63 5.69 6.64
C ASP A 81 5.90 5.02 7.20
N HIS A 82 6.94 4.88 6.38
CA HIS A 82 8.16 4.18 6.74
C HIS A 82 8.99 4.88 7.82
N ASP A 83 8.80 6.19 8.00
CA ASP A 83 9.47 6.97 9.03
C ASP A 83 8.75 6.93 10.39
N ALA A 84 7.52 6.42 10.40
CA ALA A 84 6.70 6.36 11.60
C ALA A 84 7.05 5.15 12.48
N SER A 85 6.96 5.36 13.79
CA SER A 85 7.13 4.27 14.75
C SER A 85 6.01 3.22 14.61
N PRO A 86 6.31 1.91 14.69
CA PRO A 86 5.31 0.85 14.72
C PRO A 86 4.32 1.00 15.89
N ALA A 87 3.05 0.71 15.66
CA ALA A 87 2.04 0.59 16.69
C ALA A 87 2.27 -0.70 17.50
N ARG A 88 2.43 -0.57 18.81
CA ARG A 88 2.66 -1.71 19.71
C ARG A 88 1.44 -2.64 19.73
N GLY A 89 1.69 -3.95 19.64
CA GLY A 89 0.66 -4.98 19.78
C GLY A 89 -0.26 -5.15 18.56
N LEU A 90 -0.02 -4.41 17.47
CA LEU A 90 -0.75 -4.51 16.21
C LEU A 90 0.13 -5.13 15.13
N TYR A 91 -0.49 -5.65 14.08
CA TYR A 91 0.22 -5.98 12.84
C TYR A 91 0.54 -4.67 12.11
N ASN A 92 1.81 -4.43 11.77
CA ASN A 92 2.25 -3.17 11.18
C ASN A 92 2.61 -3.36 9.72
N ILE A 93 2.03 -2.54 8.85
CA ILE A 93 2.42 -2.41 7.44
C ILE A 93 3.20 -1.11 7.30
N CYS A 94 4.41 -1.20 6.74
CA CYS A 94 5.29 -0.09 6.43
C CYS A 94 5.04 0.32 4.96
N TYR A 95 4.49 1.51 4.78
CA TYR A 95 4.29 2.10 3.47
C TYR A 95 5.61 2.65 2.94
N VAL A 96 5.98 2.21 1.74
CA VAL A 96 7.14 2.71 1.01
C VAL A 96 6.66 3.01 -0.42
N ASN A 97 6.96 4.20 -0.93
CA ASN A 97 6.72 4.50 -2.33
C ASN A 97 7.83 3.91 -3.19
N GLY A 98 7.50 2.89 -4.00
CA GLY A 98 8.48 2.16 -4.80
C GLY A 98 8.59 2.58 -6.26
N TYR A 99 7.59 3.24 -6.85
CA TYR A 99 7.40 3.23 -8.31
C TYR A 99 7.11 4.58 -8.97
N GLN A 100 7.00 5.66 -8.20
CA GLN A 100 6.92 6.99 -8.76
C GLN A 100 8.33 7.59 -8.93
N SER A 101 8.55 8.26 -10.05
CA SER A 101 9.74 9.07 -10.26
C SER A 101 9.67 10.28 -9.34
N GLN A 102 10.46 10.25 -8.27
CA GLN A 102 10.77 11.49 -7.55
C GLN A 102 11.48 12.47 -8.52
N SER A 103 11.41 13.77 -8.22
CA SER A 103 11.91 14.88 -9.06
C SER A 103 13.32 14.67 -9.66
N GLU A 104 14.15 13.82 -9.04
CA GLU A 104 15.52 13.44 -9.40
C GLU A 104 15.59 12.57 -10.67
N ALA A 105 14.53 11.82 -11.01
CA ALA A 105 14.48 10.97 -12.19
C ALA A 105 14.01 11.70 -13.47
N ALA A 106 13.56 12.95 -13.34
CA ALA A 106 13.05 13.78 -14.44
C ALA A 106 14.03 13.89 -15.62
N GLY A 107 15.34 13.97 -15.35
CA GLY A 107 16.37 14.07 -16.38
C GLY A 107 16.46 12.80 -17.25
N TRP A 108 16.30 11.63 -16.64
CA TRP A 108 16.38 10.36 -17.34
C TRP A 108 15.15 10.13 -18.24
N TRP A 109 13.94 10.43 -17.74
CA TRP A 109 12.72 10.34 -18.54
C TRP A 109 12.74 11.25 -19.76
N LYS A 110 13.17 12.51 -19.58
CA LYS A 110 13.35 13.45 -20.71
C LYS A 110 14.36 12.94 -21.74
N ALA A 111 15.43 12.28 -21.29
CA ALA A 111 16.51 11.83 -22.16
C ALA A 111 16.22 10.50 -22.88
N LYS A 112 15.42 9.61 -22.27
CA LYS A 112 15.26 8.22 -22.73
C LYS A 112 13.84 7.87 -23.18
N HIS A 113 12.83 8.59 -22.69
CA HIS A 113 11.42 8.21 -22.81
C HIS A 113 10.50 9.44 -22.92
N SER A 114 10.94 10.51 -23.62
CA SER A 114 10.17 11.75 -23.74
C SER A 114 8.81 11.55 -24.40
N ASP A 115 8.66 10.53 -25.24
CA ASP A 115 7.42 10.13 -25.92
C ASP A 115 6.37 9.54 -24.98
N LEU A 116 6.79 9.13 -23.78
CA LEU A 116 5.95 8.60 -22.71
C LEU A 116 5.71 9.64 -21.60
N LEU A 117 6.15 10.89 -21.79
CA LEU A 117 5.80 12.01 -20.92
C LEU A 117 4.57 12.74 -21.47
N LEU A 118 3.68 13.16 -20.57
CA LEU A 118 2.49 13.89 -20.94
C LEU A 118 2.87 15.31 -21.39
N HIS A 119 2.40 15.66 -22.59
CA HIS A 119 2.57 16.99 -23.15
C HIS A 119 1.23 17.66 -23.35
N HIS A 120 1.17 18.96 -23.07
CA HIS A 120 0.05 19.82 -23.43
C HIS A 120 0.61 21.05 -24.16
N ASN A 121 0.14 21.30 -25.39
CA ASN A 121 0.64 22.36 -26.27
C ASN A 121 2.17 22.37 -26.44
N GLY A 122 2.77 21.19 -26.55
CA GLY A 122 4.22 21.03 -26.72
C GLY A 122 5.05 21.24 -25.44
N SER A 123 4.41 21.54 -24.30
CA SER A 123 5.07 21.65 -22.99
C SER A 123 4.81 20.42 -22.14
N LEU A 124 5.78 20.00 -21.34
CA LEU A 124 5.60 18.94 -20.35
C LEU A 124 4.57 19.37 -19.31
N VAL A 125 3.63 18.46 -19.01
CA VAL A 125 2.70 18.67 -17.90
C VAL A 125 3.41 18.27 -16.61
N VAL A 126 3.45 19.21 -15.67
CA VAL A 126 4.08 19.05 -14.36
C VAL A 126 2.99 19.14 -13.29
N ASP A 127 2.99 18.19 -12.38
CA ASP A 127 2.23 18.28 -11.13
C ASP A 127 2.85 19.35 -10.24
N GLY A 128 2.07 20.39 -9.92
CA GLY A 128 2.55 21.55 -9.17
C GLY A 128 2.69 21.32 -7.67
N ASP A 129 1.98 20.35 -7.10
CA ASP A 129 2.02 20.04 -5.67
C ASP A 129 3.28 19.23 -5.33
N TRP A 130 3.80 18.50 -6.33
CA TRP A 130 4.92 17.58 -6.16
C TRP A 130 6.15 17.93 -7.03
N ASN A 131 6.04 18.92 -7.93
CA ASN A 131 7.07 19.32 -8.89
C ASN A 131 7.57 18.16 -9.77
N GLU A 132 6.64 17.31 -10.22
CA GLU A 132 6.90 16.06 -10.94
C GLU A 132 6.30 16.06 -12.35
N ILE A 133 6.96 15.43 -13.32
CA ILE A 133 6.46 15.38 -14.71
C ILE A 133 5.50 14.20 -14.85
N LEU A 134 4.32 14.43 -15.43
CA LEU A 134 3.32 13.38 -15.61
C LEU A 134 3.67 12.44 -16.79
N LEU A 135 3.37 11.16 -16.61
CA LEU A 135 3.50 10.13 -17.65
C LEU A 135 2.26 10.12 -18.57
N ASP A 136 2.45 9.87 -19.85
CA ASP A 136 1.37 9.80 -20.84
C ASP A 136 0.75 8.41 -20.88
N VAL A 137 -0.39 8.26 -20.22
CA VAL A 137 -1.19 7.02 -20.21
C VAL A 137 -2.32 7.00 -21.25
N GLY A 138 -2.34 7.97 -22.17
CA GLY A 138 -3.45 8.25 -23.07
C GLY A 138 -3.75 7.15 -24.11
N THR A 139 -2.84 6.19 -24.31
CA THR A 139 -3.06 5.05 -25.22
C THR A 139 -2.68 3.72 -24.57
N ALA A 140 -3.29 2.64 -25.04
CA ALA A 140 -2.97 1.28 -24.57
C ALA A 140 -1.51 0.89 -24.81
N ALA A 141 -0.93 1.30 -25.94
CA ALA A 141 0.48 1.06 -26.25
C ALA A 141 1.41 1.79 -25.28
N LYS A 142 1.09 3.04 -24.92
CA LYS A 142 1.87 3.80 -23.94
C LYS A 142 1.76 3.21 -22.55
N ARG A 143 0.58 2.77 -22.12
CA ARG A 143 0.41 2.05 -20.84
C ARG A 143 1.24 0.77 -20.78
N ALA A 144 1.25 -0.04 -21.84
CA ALA A 144 2.05 -1.25 -21.91
C ALA A 144 3.56 -0.95 -21.91
N ALA A 145 4.01 0.06 -22.68
CA ALA A 145 5.41 0.48 -22.72
C ALA A 145 5.88 1.01 -21.35
N LEU A 146 5.07 1.85 -20.70
CA LEU A 146 5.32 2.33 -19.34
C LEU A 146 5.45 1.16 -18.36
N ALA A 147 4.53 0.19 -18.39
CA ALA A 147 4.60 -0.99 -17.53
C ALA A 147 5.88 -1.82 -17.75
N GLN A 148 6.38 -1.89 -19.00
CA GLN A 148 7.65 -2.56 -19.31
C GLN A 148 8.89 -1.75 -18.88
N ILE A 149 8.90 -0.44 -19.12
CA ILE A 149 10.03 0.45 -18.80
C ILE A 149 10.19 0.63 -17.30
N VAL A 150 9.07 0.74 -16.59
CA VAL A 150 9.05 0.75 -15.13
C VAL A 150 9.53 -0.60 -14.56
N GLY A 151 9.63 -1.66 -15.40
CA GLY A 151 10.11 -2.96 -14.98
C GLY A 151 9.25 -3.56 -13.87
N ALA A 152 7.96 -3.21 -13.84
CA ALA A 152 7.14 -3.31 -12.63
C ALA A 152 7.15 -4.70 -12.01
N LEU A 153 7.03 -5.75 -12.83
CA LEU A 153 7.08 -7.13 -12.36
C LEU A 153 8.49 -7.61 -12.01
N ALA A 154 9.53 -7.17 -12.73
CA ALA A 154 10.91 -7.55 -12.43
C ALA A 154 11.42 -6.89 -11.15
N TYR A 155 11.12 -5.61 -10.96
CA TYR A 155 11.41 -4.90 -9.72
C TYR A 155 10.52 -5.38 -8.57
N ALA A 156 9.24 -5.69 -8.82
CA ALA A 156 8.36 -6.26 -7.81
C ALA A 156 8.88 -7.60 -7.33
N LYS A 157 9.39 -8.44 -8.24
CA LYS A 157 10.04 -9.70 -7.88
C LYS A 157 11.24 -9.48 -6.94
N LEU A 158 12.11 -8.50 -7.23
CA LEU A 158 13.22 -8.16 -6.34
C LEU A 158 12.76 -7.69 -4.96
N LEU A 159 11.69 -6.88 -4.91
CA LEU A 159 11.11 -6.41 -3.65
C LEU A 159 10.48 -7.56 -2.85
N VAL A 160 9.77 -8.46 -3.52
CA VAL A 160 9.18 -9.66 -2.91
C VAL A 160 10.27 -10.55 -2.33
N GLU A 161 11.30 -10.89 -3.12
CA GLU A 161 12.43 -11.69 -2.66
C GLU A 161 13.16 -11.03 -1.49
N HIS A 162 13.34 -9.70 -1.52
CA HIS A 162 13.97 -8.95 -0.44
C HIS A 162 13.12 -8.97 0.85
N ALA A 163 11.81 -8.71 0.75
CA ALA A 163 10.91 -8.73 1.91
C ALA A 163 10.89 -10.11 2.56
N HIS A 164 10.72 -11.17 1.77
CA HIS A 164 10.71 -12.54 2.24
C HIS A 164 12.06 -12.95 2.87
N ALA A 165 13.19 -12.56 2.27
CA ALA A 165 14.51 -12.77 2.87
C ALA A 165 14.71 -12.06 4.21
N LYS A 166 13.91 -11.03 4.50
CA LYS A 166 13.87 -10.31 5.78
C LYS A 166 12.81 -10.83 6.74
N GLY A 167 12.05 -11.86 6.38
CA GLY A 167 10.95 -12.37 7.19
C GLY A 167 9.73 -11.43 7.21
N LEU A 168 9.49 -10.72 6.10
CA LEU A 168 8.43 -9.71 5.96
C LEU A 168 7.46 -10.15 4.86
N ALA A 169 6.15 -10.02 5.12
CA ALA A 169 5.16 -10.16 4.06
C ALA A 169 5.14 -8.88 3.22
N ILE A 170 4.64 -8.96 1.98
CA ILE A 170 4.61 -7.82 1.07
C ILE A 170 3.28 -7.74 0.32
N ALA A 171 2.76 -6.52 0.19
CA ALA A 171 1.48 -6.25 -0.44
C ALA A 171 1.64 -5.72 -1.86
N GLN A 172 0.78 -6.17 -2.76
CA GLN A 172 0.50 -5.44 -4.00
C GLN A 172 -0.41 -4.25 -3.67
N LYS A 173 -0.04 -3.04 -4.08
CA LYS A 173 -0.95 -1.88 -4.07
C LYS A 173 -1.57 -1.69 -5.45
N ASN A 174 -2.90 -1.67 -5.51
CA ASN A 174 -3.70 -1.36 -6.70
C ASN A 174 -3.29 -2.22 -7.95
N THR A 175 -3.65 -1.75 -9.14
CA THR A 175 -3.34 -2.39 -10.45
C THR A 175 -3.89 -3.81 -10.57
N VAL A 176 -5.21 -3.95 -10.56
CA VAL A 176 -5.92 -5.24 -10.55
C VAL A 176 -5.55 -6.12 -11.76
N GLU A 177 -5.18 -5.53 -12.89
CA GLU A 177 -4.80 -6.22 -14.12
C GLU A 177 -3.53 -7.06 -13.95
N LEU A 178 -2.73 -6.77 -12.91
CA LEU A 178 -1.54 -7.52 -12.55
C LEU A 178 -1.75 -8.44 -11.35
N ALA A 179 -2.95 -8.56 -10.79
CA ALA A 179 -3.20 -9.32 -9.55
C ALA A 179 -2.73 -10.78 -9.63
N ASP A 180 -3.08 -11.50 -10.71
CA ASP A 180 -2.64 -12.89 -10.91
C ASP A 180 -1.11 -12.99 -11.07
N ALA A 181 -0.53 -12.08 -11.85
CA ALA A 181 0.92 -12.04 -12.06
C ALA A 181 1.67 -11.71 -10.77
N GLY A 182 1.18 -10.73 -10.00
CA GLY A 182 1.72 -10.33 -8.71
C GLY A 182 1.63 -11.46 -7.68
N ARG A 183 0.49 -12.16 -7.63
CA ARG A 183 0.33 -13.34 -6.79
C ARG A 183 1.30 -14.45 -7.16
N ALA A 184 1.53 -14.68 -8.46
CA ALA A 184 2.50 -15.65 -8.96
C ALA A 184 3.96 -15.25 -8.66
N LEU A 185 4.27 -13.94 -8.59
CA LEU A 185 5.57 -13.43 -8.16
C LEU A 185 5.84 -13.63 -6.67
N GLY A 186 4.79 -13.72 -5.86
CA GLY A 186 4.89 -13.96 -4.41
C GLY A 186 4.40 -12.82 -3.53
N PHE A 187 3.66 -11.83 -4.05
CA PHE A 187 2.90 -10.94 -3.17
C PHE A 187 1.95 -11.75 -2.29
N ASP A 188 1.90 -11.43 -1.00
CA ASP A 188 1.19 -12.20 0.01
C ASP A 188 -0.28 -11.75 0.18
N PHE A 189 -0.55 -10.48 -0.11
CA PHE A 189 -1.87 -9.84 0.00
C PHE A 189 -1.96 -8.61 -0.90
N ALA A 190 -3.15 -8.02 -1.01
CA ALA A 190 -3.36 -6.76 -1.73
C ALA A 190 -3.93 -5.65 -0.84
N ILE A 191 -3.55 -4.42 -1.14
CA ILE A 191 -4.23 -3.21 -0.66
C ILE A 191 -4.80 -2.50 -1.88
N ALA A 192 -6.12 -2.38 -1.96
CA ALA A 192 -6.84 -1.80 -3.10
C ALA A 192 -7.61 -0.55 -2.66
N GLU A 193 -7.28 0.58 -3.25
CA GLU A 193 -8.02 1.82 -3.11
C GLU A 193 -9.15 1.88 -4.13
N GLU A 194 -10.34 2.22 -3.66
CA GLU A 194 -11.53 2.47 -4.49
C GLU A 194 -11.96 1.25 -5.34
N CYS A 195 -11.63 0.01 -4.94
CA CYS A 195 -12.01 -1.17 -5.74
C CYS A 195 -13.52 -1.29 -5.92
N ALA A 196 -14.33 -0.83 -4.95
CA ALA A 196 -15.78 -0.88 -5.08
C ALA A 196 -16.30 0.25 -5.97
N ASN A 197 -15.60 1.37 -6.07
CA ASN A 197 -15.89 2.44 -7.03
C ASN A 197 -15.63 1.99 -8.47
N TYR A 198 -14.56 1.23 -8.71
CA TYR A 198 -14.16 0.78 -10.05
C TYR A 198 -14.66 -0.62 -10.44
N ASP A 199 -15.44 -1.30 -9.58
CA ASP A 199 -15.90 -2.67 -9.80
C ASP A 199 -14.75 -3.70 -9.95
N GLU A 200 -13.67 -3.49 -9.18
CA GLU A 200 -12.43 -4.27 -9.28
C GLU A 200 -12.22 -5.26 -8.12
N CYS A 201 -13.04 -5.20 -7.06
CA CYS A 201 -12.78 -6.00 -5.86
C CYS A 201 -12.71 -7.52 -6.15
N ASP A 202 -13.55 -8.03 -7.05
CA ASP A 202 -13.54 -9.45 -7.46
C ASP A 202 -12.22 -9.85 -8.16
N GLY A 203 -11.58 -8.93 -8.88
CA GLY A 203 -10.28 -9.20 -9.50
C GLY A 203 -9.19 -9.43 -8.45
N TYR A 204 -9.19 -8.65 -7.38
CA TYR A 204 -8.25 -8.87 -6.26
C TYR A 204 -8.60 -10.12 -5.46
N THR A 205 -9.87 -10.38 -5.15
CA THR A 205 -10.26 -11.57 -4.37
C THR A 205 -10.04 -12.87 -5.13
N SER A 206 -10.16 -12.87 -6.45
CA SER A 206 -9.80 -14.03 -7.29
C SER A 206 -8.32 -14.41 -7.13
N ALA A 207 -7.41 -13.43 -7.06
CA ALA A 207 -5.98 -13.67 -6.93
C ALA A 207 -5.52 -13.91 -5.47
N TYR A 208 -6.07 -13.15 -4.51
CA TYR A 208 -5.57 -13.08 -3.13
C TYR A 208 -6.53 -13.68 -2.09
N GLY A 209 -7.70 -14.18 -2.49
CA GLY A 209 -8.73 -14.68 -1.59
C GLY A 209 -9.19 -13.59 -0.61
N ASN A 210 -9.21 -13.93 0.69
CA ASN A 210 -9.63 -13.01 1.74
C ASN A 210 -8.51 -12.04 2.20
N HIS A 211 -7.29 -12.16 1.65
CA HIS A 211 -6.16 -11.29 1.99
C HIS A 211 -6.16 -10.04 1.10
N VAL A 212 -7.26 -9.29 1.15
CA VAL A 212 -7.42 -8.00 0.48
C VAL A 212 -7.87 -6.97 1.50
N ILE A 213 -7.16 -5.85 1.56
CA ILE A 213 -7.51 -4.66 2.32
C ILE A 213 -8.09 -3.65 1.34
N VAL A 214 -9.32 -3.20 1.58
CA VAL A 214 -10.03 -2.24 0.74
C VAL A 214 -10.06 -0.88 1.43
N VAL A 215 -9.68 0.17 0.70
CA VAL A 215 -9.71 1.56 1.17
C VAL A 215 -10.68 2.34 0.29
N GLU A 216 -11.76 2.84 0.85
CA GLU A 216 -12.74 3.67 0.13
C GLU A 216 -12.71 5.12 0.63
N TYR A 217 -12.87 6.08 -0.27
CA TYR A 217 -12.80 7.51 0.09
C TYR A 217 -14.16 8.19 0.22
N ASP A 218 -15.24 7.55 -0.26
CA ASP A 218 -16.60 8.07 -0.12
C ASP A 218 -17.54 7.07 0.57
N ALA A 219 -18.68 7.60 1.02
CA ALA A 219 -19.63 6.83 1.81
C ALA A 219 -20.41 5.78 0.98
N ALA A 220 -20.62 6.03 -0.30
CA ALA A 220 -21.42 5.15 -1.15
C ALA A 220 -20.63 3.89 -1.48
N HIS A 221 -19.38 4.04 -1.93
CA HIS A 221 -18.53 2.90 -2.26
C HIS A 221 -18.05 2.14 -1.03
N PHE A 222 -17.82 2.82 0.10
CA PHE A 222 -17.63 2.12 1.38
C PHE A 222 -18.81 1.21 1.73
N ARG A 223 -20.05 1.69 1.61
CA ARG A 223 -21.23 0.84 1.87
C ARG A 223 -21.33 -0.32 0.88
N LYS A 224 -21.06 -0.08 -0.39
CA LYS A 224 -21.02 -1.11 -1.44
C LYS A 224 -19.99 -2.19 -1.09
N ALA A 225 -18.78 -1.79 -0.70
CA ALA A 225 -17.71 -2.68 -0.26
C ALA A 225 -18.14 -3.50 0.97
N CYS A 226 -18.66 -2.86 2.02
CA CYS A 226 -19.15 -3.55 3.22
C CYS A 226 -20.22 -4.59 2.91
N GLN A 227 -21.20 -4.24 2.06
CA GLN A 227 -22.33 -5.12 1.73
C GLN A 227 -21.89 -6.32 0.89
N GLY A 228 -20.98 -6.12 -0.06
CA GLY A 228 -20.48 -7.19 -0.91
C GLY A 228 -19.43 -8.08 -0.25
N TYR A 229 -18.57 -7.50 0.59
CA TYR A 229 -17.30 -8.12 0.96
C TYR A 229 -16.93 -8.05 2.45
N GLY A 230 -17.66 -7.30 3.30
CA GLY A 230 -17.30 -7.08 4.71
C GLY A 230 -17.35 -8.33 5.60
N ALA A 231 -17.92 -9.43 5.12
CA ALA A 231 -17.82 -10.72 5.81
C ALA A 231 -16.43 -11.38 5.68
N SER A 232 -15.63 -10.96 4.70
CA SER A 232 -14.40 -11.65 4.28
C SER A 232 -13.17 -10.74 4.18
N LEU A 233 -13.34 -9.48 3.83
CA LEU A 233 -12.23 -8.54 3.57
C LEU A 233 -12.08 -7.53 4.70
N SER A 234 -10.91 -6.90 4.79
CA SER A 234 -10.69 -5.78 5.72
C SER A 234 -11.03 -4.48 4.99
N ILE A 235 -12.03 -3.72 5.42
CA ILE A 235 -12.54 -2.57 4.65
C ILE A 235 -12.52 -1.32 5.51
N VAL A 236 -11.90 -0.26 5.01
CA VAL A 236 -11.82 1.02 5.71
C VAL A 236 -12.32 2.15 4.81
N ARG A 237 -13.03 3.11 5.42
CA ARG A 237 -13.27 4.42 4.82
C ARG A 237 -12.33 5.44 5.41
N ARG A 238 -11.64 6.18 4.54
CA ARG A 238 -10.80 7.33 4.92
C ARG A 238 -11.20 8.58 4.15
N ASP A 239 -10.68 9.72 4.58
CA ASP A 239 -10.58 10.91 3.74
C ASP A 239 -9.38 10.78 2.80
N ARG A 240 -9.37 11.54 1.70
CA ARG A 240 -8.33 11.41 0.66
C ARG A 240 -6.94 11.80 1.16
N ASP A 241 -6.87 12.71 2.13
CA ASP A 241 -5.61 13.13 2.75
C ASP A 241 -5.11 12.13 3.80
N VAL A 242 -5.91 11.09 4.10
CA VAL A 242 -5.61 10.08 5.12
C VAL A 242 -5.22 10.73 6.46
N SER A 243 -5.94 11.80 6.81
CA SER A 243 -5.59 12.68 7.93
C SER A 243 -5.74 12.01 9.30
N ALA A 244 -5.17 12.60 10.33
CA ALA A 244 -5.24 12.13 11.71
C ALA A 244 -6.44 12.73 12.50
N PRO A 245 -6.83 12.12 13.63
CA PRO A 245 -7.79 12.70 14.56
C PRO A 245 -7.40 14.12 14.96
N GLY A 246 -8.37 15.05 14.89
CA GLY A 246 -8.13 16.48 15.12
C GLY A 246 -8.16 17.31 13.84
N SER A 247 -7.94 16.69 12.68
CA SER A 247 -8.25 17.31 11.39
C SER A 247 -9.76 17.49 11.20
N SER A 248 -10.18 18.59 10.58
CA SER A 248 -11.58 18.83 10.19
C SER A 248 -12.05 17.91 9.05
N THR A 249 -11.12 17.32 8.30
CA THR A 249 -11.39 16.37 7.21
C THR A 249 -11.35 14.91 7.66
N TYR A 250 -10.97 14.63 8.92
CA TYR A 250 -10.77 13.27 9.42
C TYR A 250 -11.98 12.36 9.24
N VAL A 251 -11.81 11.27 8.50
CA VAL A 251 -12.81 10.20 8.37
C VAL A 251 -12.16 8.86 8.68
N TYR A 252 -12.69 8.11 9.65
CA TYR A 252 -12.35 6.71 9.87
C TYR A 252 -13.62 5.90 10.12
N ARG A 253 -13.90 4.91 9.28
CA ARG A 253 -14.94 3.88 9.50
C ARG A 253 -14.41 2.55 9.01
N SER A 254 -14.80 1.46 9.64
CA SER A 254 -14.40 0.11 9.23
C SER A 254 -15.60 -0.84 9.20
N CYS A 255 -15.50 -1.82 8.33
CA CYS A 255 -16.29 -3.04 8.22
C CYS A 255 -15.37 -4.09 7.56
#